data_AF-A0A6P0X4N3-F1
#
_entry.id   AF-A0A6P0X4N3-F1
#
_cell.length_a   1.000
_cell.length_b   1.000
_cell.length_c   1.000
_cell.angle_alpha   90.00
_cell.angle_beta   90.00
_cell.angle_gamma   90.00
#
_symmetry.space_group_name_H-M   'P 1'
#
loop_
_entity.id
_entity.type
_entity.pdbx_description
1 polymer ?
#
loop_
_entity_poly.entity_id
_entity_poly.type
_entity_poly.pdbx_seq_one_letter_code
_entity_poly.pdbx_strand_id
1 'polypeptide(L)'
;QKSMIQRIEQMVTLLMEERPLFKENLDYAEMVDHLIQVFQKNLPIEEFNTISDQDLKERCSGIMSINLLSTIGSSFTSEQMAIFDEAIKRK
;
A
#
# COMPACT_ATOMS: atom_id res chain seq x y z
N GLN A 1 17.18 12.23 -12.62
CA GLN A 1 15.82 11.72 -12.38
C GLN A 1 15.96 10.44 -11.54
N LYS A 2 15.20 10.27 -10.46
CA LYS A 2 15.20 9.00 -9.69
C LYS A 2 14.46 7.93 -10.49
N SER A 3 14.90 6.68 -10.42
CA SER A 3 14.16 5.57 -11.07
C SER A 3 12.82 5.34 -10.37
N MET A 4 11.88 4.65 -11.04
CA MET A 4 10.60 4.24 -10.44
C MET A 4 10.82 3.48 -9.12
N ILE A 5 11.76 2.52 -9.13
CA ILE A 5 12.14 1.73 -7.95
C ILE A 5 12.54 2.65 -6.80
N GLN A 6 13.48 3.58 -7.04
CA GLN A 6 13.97 4.49 -6.00
C GLN A 6 12.87 5.41 -5.43
N ARG A 7 11.91 5.83 -6.28
CA ARG A 7 10.79 6.66 -5.83
C ARG A 7 9.82 5.84 -4.98
N ILE A 8 9.52 4.60 -5.38
CA ILE A 8 8.64 3.70 -4.62
C ILE A 8 9.28 3.32 -3.29
N GLU A 9 10.56 2.94 -3.26
CA GLU A 9 11.30 2.64 -2.02
C GLU A 9 11.21 3.80 -1.03
N GLN A 10 11.39 5.04 -1.51
CA GLN A 10 11.27 6.23 -0.67
C GLN A 10 9.85 6.41 -0.12
N MET A 11 8.81 6.19 -0.93
CA MET A 11 7.44 6.30 -0.45
C MET A 11 7.11 5.22 0.59
N VAL A 12 7.55 3.98 0.38
CA VAL A 12 7.33 2.88 1.33
C VAL A 12 8.04 3.17 2.65
N THR A 13 9.30 3.61 2.61
CA THR A 13 10.04 4.00 3.82
C THR A 13 9.30 5.09 4.60
N LEU A 14 8.94 6.18 3.94
CA LEU A 14 8.21 7.29 4.59
C LEU A 14 6.89 6.82 5.21
N LEU A 15 6.10 6.02 4.47
CA LEU A 15 4.81 5.55 4.94
C LEU A 15 4.93 4.59 6.13
N MET A 16 5.94 3.72 6.15
CA MET A 16 6.20 2.82 7.28
C MET A 16 6.75 3.57 8.50
N GLU A 17 7.54 4.63 8.30
CA GLU A 17 7.98 5.49 9.40
C GLU A 17 6.82 6.30 10.01
N GLU A 18 5.91 6.81 9.17
CA GLU A 18 4.79 7.63 9.61
C GLU A 18 3.62 6.82 10.21
N ARG A 19 3.47 5.54 9.82
CA ARG A 19 2.33 4.71 10.21
C ARG A 19 2.80 3.40 10.85
N PRO A 20 2.82 3.30 12.20
CA PRO A 20 3.27 2.11 12.91
C PRO A 20 2.60 0.82 12.43
N LEU A 21 1.29 0.85 12.15
CA LEU A 21 0.55 -0.30 11.65
C LEU A 21 1.10 -0.86 10.33
N PHE A 22 1.62 0.00 9.44
CA PHE A 22 2.26 -0.48 8.21
C PHE A 22 3.58 -1.19 8.53
N LYS A 23 4.42 -0.58 9.37
CA LYS A 23 5.72 -1.16 9.77
C LYS A 23 5.58 -2.49 10.52
N GLU A 24 4.54 -2.62 11.33
CA GLU A 24 4.33 -3.80 12.17
C GLU A 24 3.73 -4.98 11.41
N ASN A 25 2.96 -4.73 10.35
CA ASN A 25 2.13 -5.76 9.71
C ASN A 25 2.44 -5.98 8.23
N LEU A 26 3.20 -5.10 7.58
CA LEU A 26 3.55 -5.25 6.16
C LEU A 26 5.05 -5.51 6.02
N ASP A 27 5.41 -6.42 5.11
CA ASP A 27 6.81 -6.63 4.73
C ASP A 27 7.27 -5.54 3.75
N TYR A 28 8.43 -4.96 4.02
CA TYR A 28 8.98 -3.87 3.20
C TYR A 28 9.26 -4.30 1.76
N ALA A 29 9.93 -5.45 1.58
CA ALA A 29 10.36 -5.90 0.27
C ALA A 29 9.15 -6.32 -0.57
N GLU A 30 8.17 -7.00 0.04
CA GLU A 30 6.91 -7.36 -0.61
C GLU A 30 6.12 -6.12 -1.04
N MET A 31 6.05 -5.08 -0.20
CA MET A 31 5.34 -3.85 -0.57
C MET A 31 6.02 -3.09 -1.70
N VAL A 32 7.36 -2.99 -1.70
CA VAL A 32 8.10 -2.37 -2.79
C VAL A 32 7.87 -3.11 -4.11
N ASP A 33 8.03 -4.43 -4.12
CA ASP A 33 7.83 -5.25 -5.32
C ASP A 33 6.36 -5.18 -5.82
N HIS A 34 5.40 -5.32 -4.91
CA HIS A 34 3.99 -5.23 -5.25
C HIS A 34 3.62 -3.88 -5.85
N LEU A 35 4.08 -2.77 -5.26
CA LEU A 35 3.85 -1.42 -5.79
C LEU A 35 4.48 -1.25 -7.17
N ILE A 36 5.72 -1.70 -7.38
CA ILE A 36 6.38 -1.66 -8.69
C ILE A 36 5.53 -2.40 -9.72
N GLN A 37 5.08 -3.61 -9.41
CA GLN A 37 4.24 -4.40 -10.31
C GLN A 37 2.90 -3.71 -10.61
N VAL A 38 2.24 -3.14 -9.60
CA VAL A 38 0.99 -2.39 -9.79
C VAL A 38 1.22 -1.19 -10.71
N PHE A 39 2.26 -0.38 -10.47
CA PHE A 39 2.52 0.77 -11.32
C PHE A 39 2.94 0.38 -12.73
N GLN A 40 3.85 -0.57 -12.91
CA GLN A 40 4.29 -1.03 -14.24
C GLN A 40 3.15 -1.63 -15.07
N LYS A 41 2.23 -2.35 -14.43
CA LYS A 41 1.10 -2.97 -15.11
C LYS A 41 0.06 -1.95 -15.58
N ASN A 42 -0.08 -0.83 -14.87
CA ASN A 42 -1.18 0.11 -15.08
C ASN A 42 -0.74 1.45 -15.70
N LEU A 43 0.56 1.78 -15.68
CA LEU A 43 1.08 3.07 -16.11
C LEU A 43 2.37 2.90 -16.94
N PRO A 44 2.45 3.52 -18.14
CA PRO A 44 3.71 3.74 -18.82
C PRO A 44 4.71 4.50 -17.94
N ILE A 45 6.01 4.26 -18.15
CA ILE A 45 7.06 4.88 -17.34
C ILE A 45 7.08 6.41 -17.50
N GLU A 46 6.74 6.92 -18.68
CA GLU A 46 6.63 8.35 -18.96
C GLU A 46 5.54 8.99 -18.10
N GLU A 47 4.36 8.37 -18.01
CA GLU A 47 3.26 8.85 -17.19
C GLU A 47 3.60 8.77 -15.70
N PHE A 48 4.21 7.67 -15.26
CA PHE A 48 4.67 7.53 -13.87
C PHE A 48 5.62 8.66 -13.46
N ASN A 49 6.53 9.05 -14.35
CA ASN A 49 7.49 10.12 -14.11
C ASN A 49 6.85 11.51 -13.97
N THR A 50 5.59 11.68 -14.37
CA THR A 50 4.85 12.94 -14.18
C THR A 50 4.13 13.03 -12.83
N ILE A 51 3.95 11.91 -12.13
CA ILE A 51 3.28 11.87 -10.83
C ILE A 51 4.15 12.62 -9.81
N SER A 52 3.58 13.54 -9.02
CA SER A 52 4.31 14.22 -7.96
C SER A 52 4.66 13.25 -6.82
N ASP A 53 5.67 13.55 -6.01
CA ASP A 53 6.01 12.68 -4.88
C ASP A 53 4.86 12.62 -3.85
N GLN A 54 4.11 13.71 -3.67
CA GLN A 54 2.92 13.73 -2.80
C GLN A 54 1.81 12.82 -3.34
N ASP A 55 1.46 12.92 -4.63
CA ASP A 55 0.43 12.07 -5.23
C ASP A 55 0.87 10.60 -5.24
N LEU A 56 2.17 10.34 -5.48
CA LEU A 56 2.73 9.00 -5.43
C LEU A 56 2.62 8.43 -4.03
N LYS A 57 2.94 9.21 -2.99
CA LYS A 57 2.79 8.82 -1.59
C LYS A 57 1.35 8.47 -1.25
N GLU A 58 0.39 9.26 -1.69
CA GLU A 58 -1.05 9.01 -1.46
C GLU A 58 -1.51 7.72 -2.14
N ARG A 59 -1.09 7.48 -3.38
CA ARG A 59 -1.38 6.24 -4.12
C ARG A 59 -0.77 5.02 -3.45
N CYS A 60 0.51 5.09 -3.06
CA CYS A 60 1.18 4.04 -2.30
C CYS A 60 0.46 3.77 -0.98
N SER A 61 0.06 4.83 -0.25
CA SER A 61 -0.68 4.69 1.01
C SER A 61 -2.00 3.97 0.83
N GLY A 62 -2.74 4.23 -0.25
CA GLY A 62 -3.99 3.55 -0.55
C GLY A 62 -3.78 2.05 -0.80
N ILE A 63 -2.81 1.71 -1.64
CA ILE A 63 -2.48 0.31 -1.97
C ILE A 63 -1.99 -0.44 -0.73
N MET A 64 -1.10 0.16 0.06
CA MET A 64 -0.61 -0.44 1.31
C MET A 64 -1.72 -0.62 2.34
N SER A 65 -2.70 0.29 2.40
CA SER A 65 -3.86 0.14 3.29
C SER A 65 -4.73 -1.07 2.91
N ILE A 66 -4.93 -1.32 1.61
CA ILE A 66 -5.66 -2.49 1.12
C ILE A 66 -4.90 -3.78 1.49
N ASN A 67 -3.58 -3.79 1.30
CA ASN A 67 -2.72 -4.93 1.69
C ASN A 67 -2.75 -5.17 3.20
N LEU A 68 -2.75 -4.11 4.02
CA LEU A 68 -2.88 -4.20 5.47
C LEU A 68 -4.22 -4.84 5.86
N LEU A 69 -5.32 -4.38 5.25
CA LEU A 69 -6.63 -4.96 5.51
C LEU A 69 -6.70 -6.43 5.11
N SER A 70 -6.09 -6.83 3.99
CA SER A 70 -6.02 -8.24 3.59
C SER A 70 -5.20 -9.07 4.58
N THR A 71 -4.08 -8.52 5.06
CA THR A 71 -3.20 -9.19 6.02
C THR A 71 -3.92 -9.40 7.35
N ILE A 72 -4.50 -8.33 7.90
CA ILE A 72 -5.28 -8.40 9.14
C ILE A 72 -6.51 -9.31 8.96
N GLY A 73 -7.26 -9.15 7.88
CA GLY A 73 -8.46 -9.93 7.60
C GLY A 73 -8.18 -11.44 7.47
N SER A 74 -7.00 -11.82 6.97
CA SER A 74 -6.58 -13.23 6.90
C SER A 74 -6.40 -13.89 8.28
N SER A 75 -6.20 -13.08 9.32
CA SER A 75 -6.06 -13.55 10.70
C SER A 75 -7.39 -13.68 11.46
N PHE A 76 -8.49 -13.21 10.87
CA PHE A 76 -9.79 -13.23 11.52
C PHE A 76 -10.40 -14.63 11.53
N THR A 77 -11.04 -14.98 12.64
CA THR A 77 -12.01 -16.08 12.67
C THR A 77 -13.24 -15.71 11.84
N SER A 78 -14.05 -16.70 11.47
CA SER A 78 -15.32 -16.45 10.75
C SER A 78 -16.26 -15.51 11.52
N GLU A 79 -16.25 -15.57 12.86
CA GLU A 79 -17.03 -14.67 13.70
C GLU A 79 -16.50 -13.22 13.66
N GLN A 80 -15.18 -13.04 13.75
CA GLN A 80 -14.55 -11.72 13.66
C GLN A 80 -14.77 -11.08 12.28
N MET A 81 -14.69 -11.87 11.20
CA MET A 81 -14.99 -11.39 9.85
C MET A 81 -16.44 -10.93 9.72
N ALA A 82 -17.40 -11.70 10.27
CA ALA A 82 -18.81 -11.30 10.26
C ALA A 82 -19.07 -9.97 11.00
N ILE A 83 -18.41 -9.75 12.15
CA ILE A 83 -18.49 -8.49 12.89
C ILE A 83 -17.89 -7.33 12.09
N PHE A 84 -16.74 -7.56 11.45
CA PHE A 84 -16.06 -6.57 10.62
C PHE A 84 -16.92 -6.17 9.40
N ASP A 85 -17.48 -7.15 8.69
CA ASP A 85 -18.38 -6.92 7.54
C ASP A 85 -19.61 -6.10 7.94
N GLU A 86 -20.22 -6.43 9.08
CA GLU A 86 -21.34 -5.67 9.63
C GLU A 86 -20.96 -4.23 10.00
N ALA A 87 -19.75 -4.00 10.52
CA ALA A 87 -19.28 -2.67 10.87
C ALA A 87 -19.02 -1.80 9.63
N ILE A 88 -18.51 -2.38 8.53
CA ILE A 88 -18.26 -1.66 7.27
C ILE A 88 -19.56 -1.31 6.56
N LYS A 89 -20.53 -2.22 6.49
CA LYS A 89 -21.83 -1.99 5.83
C LYS A 89 -22.68 -0.87 6.45
N ARG A 90 -22.38 -0.49 7.70
CA ARG A 90 -23.08 0.58 8.43
C ARG A 90 -22.51 1.98 8.19
N LYS A 91 -21.44 2.11 7.40
CA LYS A 91 -20.93 3.38 6.89
C LYS A 91 -21.51 3.68 5.52
#